data_AF-A0A2Z3GVT2-F1
#
_entry.id   AF-A0A2Z3GVT2-F1
#
_cell.length_a   1.000
_cell.length_b   1.000
_cell.length_c   1.000
_cell.angle_alpha   90.00
_cell.angle_beta   90.00
_cell.angle_gamma   90.00
#
_symmetry.space_group_name_H-M   'P 1'
#
loop_
_entity.id
_entity.type
_entity.pdbx_description
1 polymer ?
#
loop_
_entity_poly.entity_id
_entity_poly.type
_entity_poly.pdbx_seq_one_letter_code
_entity_poly.pdbx_strand_id
1 'polypeptide(L)'
;MRRSVLDRLVAIDGKTARRSHDAGHGLGPRHIVSAWATEHGVALGPVATEEKSNEITAIAVLLRQLGRKKAVVTIDAMGCQKDIARNIVAGGGDFVLAVQDNQPKLAAAIAAVVEKHLEGERKALRHRNHQTDTHGHGRRDERFYWGAQVPPDFAAKGEWPWIKAIGTAVRITTHPDGTQTDEVR
;
A
#
# COMPACT_ATOMS: atom_id res chain seq x y z
N MET A 1 -21.26 -16.99 -8.56
CA MET A 1 -21.07 -16.61 -7.14
C MET A 1 -19.84 -15.70 -7.06
N ARG A 2 -20.01 -14.37 -6.92
CA ARG A 2 -18.88 -13.45 -6.71
C ARG A 2 -18.51 -13.53 -5.23
N ARG A 3 -17.40 -14.19 -4.89
CA ARG A 3 -16.81 -14.08 -3.55
C ARG A 3 -16.29 -12.65 -3.37
N SER A 4 -16.45 -12.08 -2.19
CA SER A 4 -16.10 -10.68 -1.97
C SER A 4 -14.57 -10.52 -2.00
N VAL A 5 -14.09 -9.32 -2.33
CA VAL A 5 -12.66 -9.00 -2.30
C VAL A 5 -12.11 -9.05 -0.87
N LEU A 6 -12.97 -8.81 0.13
CA LEU A 6 -12.62 -8.88 1.55
C LEU A 6 -12.28 -10.31 1.95
N ASP A 7 -13.00 -11.29 1.39
CA ASP A 7 -12.72 -12.73 1.13
C ASP A 7 -11.30 -13.25 1.45
N ARG A 8 -10.32 -12.49 0.94
CA ARG A 8 -8.94 -12.92 0.71
C ARG A 8 -7.95 -11.75 0.75
N LEU A 9 -8.25 -10.72 1.54
CA LEU A 9 -7.35 -9.59 1.72
C LEU A 9 -6.23 -9.96 2.70
N VAL A 10 -4.99 -9.79 2.26
CA VAL A 10 -3.80 -9.98 3.09
C VAL A 10 -2.99 -8.70 3.11
N ALA A 11 -2.84 -8.09 4.28
CA ALA A 11 -1.98 -6.92 4.46
C ALA A 11 -0.60 -7.34 4.94
N ILE A 12 0.45 -6.95 4.24
CA ILE A 12 1.83 -7.15 4.70
C ILE A 12 2.36 -5.81 5.17
N ASP A 13 2.77 -5.76 6.44
CA ASP A 13 3.21 -4.55 7.11
C ASP A 13 4.42 -4.83 8.01
N GLY A 14 5.40 -3.93 7.96
CA GLY A 14 6.60 -3.93 8.80
C GLY A 14 6.42 -3.01 10.00
N LYS A 15 6.62 -3.53 11.22
CA LYS A 15 6.58 -2.75 12.46
C LYS A 15 7.85 -2.89 13.26
N THR A 16 8.36 -1.78 13.75
CA THR A 16 9.45 -1.76 14.72
C THR A 16 8.88 -1.87 16.14
N ALA A 17 9.29 -2.89 16.89
CA ALA A 17 8.91 -3.05 18.28
C ALA A 17 9.67 -2.03 19.15
N ARG A 18 8.98 -1.01 19.66
CA ARG A 18 9.61 0.01 20.53
C ARG A 18 10.15 -0.63 21.81
N ARG A 19 11.34 -0.18 22.24
CA ARG A 19 12.06 -0.68 23.43
C ARG A 19 12.49 -2.15 23.39
N SER A 20 12.56 -2.76 22.21
CA SER A 20 13.10 -4.12 22.03
C SER A 20 14.61 -4.17 21.77
N HIS A 21 15.28 -3.02 21.79
CA HIS A 21 16.73 -2.93 21.66
C HIS A 21 17.40 -3.37 22.96
N ASP A 22 18.58 -3.95 22.85
CA ASP A 22 19.44 -4.28 23.97
C ASP A 22 20.81 -3.66 23.70
N ALA A 23 20.99 -2.42 24.16
CA ALA A 23 22.24 -1.69 24.00
C ALA A 23 23.40 -2.36 24.76
N GLY A 24 23.12 -3.12 25.83
CA GLY A 24 24.13 -3.86 26.59
C GLY A 24 24.76 -5.01 25.79
N HIS A 25 24.03 -5.54 24.82
CA HIS A 25 24.50 -6.57 23.89
C HIS A 25 24.68 -6.06 22.45
N GLY A 26 24.62 -4.74 22.21
CA GLY A 26 24.76 -4.15 20.88
C GLY A 26 23.61 -4.46 19.91
N LEU A 27 22.46 -4.90 20.41
CA LEU A 27 21.31 -5.28 19.59
C LEU A 27 20.38 -4.07 19.36
N GLY A 28 20.17 -3.73 18.10
CA GLY A 28 19.19 -2.72 17.68
C GLY A 28 17.74 -3.14 17.95
N PRO A 29 16.78 -2.23 17.73
CA PRO A 29 15.36 -2.54 17.86
C PRO A 29 14.93 -3.61 16.84
N ARG A 30 14.11 -4.57 17.26
CA ARG A 30 13.60 -5.63 16.36
C ARG A 30 12.56 -5.09 15.40
N HIS A 31 12.75 -5.40 14.13
CA HIS A 31 11.78 -5.16 13.07
C HIS A 31 11.01 -6.46 12.80
N ILE A 32 9.68 -6.38 12.72
CA ILE A 32 8.81 -7.54 12.47
C ILE A 32 7.96 -7.24 11.25
N VAL A 33 8.05 -8.08 10.23
CA VAL A 33 7.13 -8.06 9.09
C VAL A 33 6.08 -9.13 9.31
N SER A 34 4.80 -8.78 9.18
CA SER A 34 3.70 -9.72 9.38
C SER A 34 2.71 -9.67 8.22
N ALA A 35 2.11 -10.81 7.88
CA ALA A 35 1.00 -10.89 6.94
C ALA A 35 -0.32 -11.02 7.71
N TRP A 36 -1.15 -9.98 7.71
CA TRP A 36 -2.44 -9.95 8.38
C TRP A 36 -3.57 -10.39 7.43
N ALA A 37 -4.22 -11.52 7.74
CA ALA A 37 -5.40 -11.96 7.01
C ALA A 37 -6.65 -11.31 7.63
N THR A 38 -7.16 -10.26 6.97
CA THR A 38 -8.17 -9.36 7.55
C THR A 38 -9.44 -10.08 8.02
N GLU A 39 -9.87 -11.10 7.31
CA GLU A 39 -11.09 -11.84 7.68
C GLU A 39 -10.93 -12.81 8.83
N HIS A 40 -9.76 -13.41 8.94
CA HIS A 40 -9.51 -14.42 9.96
C HIS A 40 -9.07 -13.77 11.27
N GLY A 41 -8.72 -12.48 11.26
CA GLY A 41 -8.20 -11.77 12.44
C GLY A 41 -6.87 -12.36 12.91
N VAL A 42 -6.13 -13.00 12.01
CA VAL A 42 -4.90 -13.74 12.31
C VAL A 42 -3.71 -13.10 11.62
N ALA A 43 -2.63 -12.90 12.39
CA ALA A 43 -1.31 -12.62 11.86
C ALA A 43 -0.65 -13.94 11.44
N LEU A 44 -0.27 -14.02 10.17
CA LEU A 44 0.44 -15.13 9.55
C LEU A 44 1.91 -14.77 9.38
N GLY A 45 2.77 -15.69 9.83
CA GLY A 45 4.22 -15.67 9.56
C GLY A 45 4.94 -14.39 9.99
N PRO A 46 4.87 -13.93 11.26
CA PRO A 46 5.73 -12.83 11.68
C PRO A 46 7.21 -13.21 11.46
N VAL A 47 7.90 -12.48 10.58
CA VAL A 47 9.32 -12.65 10.30
C VAL A 47 10.07 -11.52 10.99
N ALA A 48 10.92 -11.88 11.96
CA ALA A 48 11.84 -10.94 12.56
C ALA A 48 12.95 -10.59 11.57
N THR A 49 13.28 -9.31 11.50
CA THR A 49 14.32 -8.74 10.65
C THR A 49 15.22 -7.86 11.51
N GLU A 50 16.52 -7.90 11.24
CA GLU A 50 17.53 -7.15 12.01
C GLU A 50 17.53 -5.66 11.66
N GLU A 51 17.07 -5.32 10.46
CA GLU A 51 17.05 -3.96 9.93
C GLU A 51 15.81 -3.72 9.07
N LYS A 52 15.41 -2.46 8.94
CA LYS A 52 14.30 -2.02 8.07
C LYS A 52 14.52 -2.37 6.59
N SER A 53 15.76 -2.41 6.13
CA SER A 53 16.18 -2.81 4.77
C SER A 53 15.85 -4.29 4.46
N ASN A 54 15.83 -5.13 5.49
CA ASN A 54 15.57 -6.57 5.37
C ASN A 54 14.08 -6.90 5.22
N GLU A 55 13.19 -5.91 5.33
CA GLU A 55 11.74 -6.06 5.17
C GLU A 55 11.36 -6.57 3.77
N ILE A 56 12.07 -6.15 2.71
CA ILE A 56 11.82 -6.61 1.33
C ILE A 56 12.01 -8.13 1.22
N THR A 57 13.09 -8.64 1.82
CA THR A 57 13.39 -10.08 1.84
C THR A 57 12.35 -10.84 2.66
N ALA A 58 11.92 -10.28 3.79
CA ALA A 58 10.87 -10.87 4.63
C ALA A 58 9.51 -10.93 3.92
N ILE A 59 9.14 -9.88 3.17
CA ILE A 59 7.92 -9.88 2.32
C ILE A 59 7.99 -11.03 1.30
N ALA A 60 9.13 -11.22 0.64
CA ALA A 60 9.29 -12.32 -0.32
C ALA A 60 9.20 -13.71 0.33
N VAL A 61 9.69 -13.88 1.57
CA VAL A 61 9.50 -15.12 2.35
C VAL A 61 8.01 -15.33 2.67
N LEU A 62 7.34 -14.30 3.16
CA LEU A 62 5.92 -14.32 3.50
C LEU A 62 5.04 -14.70 2.31
N LEU A 63 5.27 -14.09 1.15
CA LEU A 63 4.54 -14.40 -0.08
C LEU A 63 4.69 -15.87 -0.50
N ARG A 64 5.88 -16.46 -0.31
CA ARG A 64 6.09 -17.89 -0.57
C ARG A 64 5.31 -18.78 0.40
N GLN A 65 5.26 -18.40 1.68
CA GLN A 65 4.55 -19.15 2.72
C GLN A 65 3.02 -19.08 2.58
N LEU A 66 2.48 -17.93 2.16
CA LEU A 66 1.05 -17.76 1.89
C LEU A 66 0.54 -18.69 0.77
N GLY A 67 1.45 -19.18 -0.08
CA GLY A 67 1.14 -20.11 -1.16
C GLY A 67 0.35 -19.48 -2.30
N ARG A 68 -0.04 -20.29 -3.29
CA ARG A 68 -0.73 -19.85 -4.53
C ARG A 68 -2.24 -19.63 -4.36
N LYS A 69 -2.68 -19.17 -3.18
CA LYS A 69 -4.09 -18.83 -2.98
C LYS A 69 -4.33 -17.46 -3.62
N LYS A 70 -5.31 -17.37 -4.52
CA LYS A 70 -5.73 -16.09 -5.12
C LYS A 70 -6.15 -15.12 -4.02
N ALA A 71 -5.28 -14.20 -3.64
CA ALA A 71 -5.49 -13.20 -2.61
C ALA A 71 -5.24 -11.79 -3.17
N VAL A 72 -5.82 -10.77 -2.54
CA VAL A 72 -5.43 -9.39 -2.78
C VAL A 72 -4.42 -9.02 -1.70
N VAL A 73 -3.19 -8.70 -2.11
CA VAL A 73 -2.11 -8.35 -1.18
C VAL A 73 -1.94 -6.84 -1.13
N THR A 74 -2.11 -6.25 0.05
CA THR A 74 -1.79 -4.83 0.28
C THR A 74 -0.43 -4.70 0.95
N ILE A 75 0.44 -3.84 0.44
CA ILE A 75 1.76 -3.60 1.02
C ILE A 75 2.03 -2.10 1.06
N ASP A 76 2.75 -1.67 2.08
CA ASP A 76 3.18 -0.29 2.24
C ASP A 76 4.14 0.17 1.12
N ALA A 77 4.54 1.44 1.20
CA ALA A 77 5.40 2.03 0.19
C ALA A 77 6.74 1.32 0.08
N MET A 78 7.35 0.91 1.20
CA MET A 78 8.66 0.24 1.20
C MET A 78 8.62 -1.09 0.43
N GLY A 79 7.54 -1.84 0.55
CA GLY A 79 7.33 -3.09 -0.19
C GLY A 79 6.89 -2.91 -1.65
N CYS A 80 6.75 -1.68 -2.15
CA CYS A 80 6.44 -1.40 -3.55
C CYS A 80 7.63 -1.70 -4.46
N GLN A 81 7.82 -2.98 -4.78
CA GLN A 81 8.91 -3.48 -5.61
C GLN A 81 8.37 -4.30 -6.77
N LYS A 82 9.01 -4.19 -7.94
CA LYS A 82 8.60 -4.92 -9.16
C LYS A 82 8.64 -6.43 -8.96
N ASP A 83 9.65 -6.94 -8.27
CA ASP A 83 9.77 -8.38 -8.02
C ASP A 83 8.69 -8.89 -7.05
N ILE A 84 8.31 -8.08 -6.06
CA ILE A 84 7.18 -8.37 -5.17
C ILE A 84 5.87 -8.44 -5.98
N ALA A 85 5.60 -7.44 -6.82
CA ALA A 85 4.43 -7.43 -7.69
C ALA A 85 4.41 -8.64 -8.65
N ARG A 86 5.56 -8.96 -9.27
CA ARG A 86 5.73 -10.14 -10.13
C ARG A 86 5.39 -11.42 -9.38
N ASN A 87 5.92 -11.58 -8.17
CA ASN A 87 5.70 -12.78 -7.35
C ASN A 87 4.23 -12.97 -6.97
N ILE A 88 3.54 -11.89 -6.59
CA ILE A 88 2.11 -11.92 -6.29
C ILE A 88 1.30 -12.39 -7.50
N VAL A 89 1.56 -11.79 -8.67
CA VAL A 89 0.88 -12.14 -9.93
C VAL A 89 1.20 -13.56 -10.38
N ALA A 90 2.46 -14.00 -10.27
CA ALA A 90 2.88 -15.37 -10.59
C ALA A 90 2.21 -16.41 -9.66
N GLY A 91 1.90 -16.01 -8.41
CA GLY A 91 1.10 -16.80 -7.47
C GLY A 91 -0.41 -16.79 -7.76
N GLY A 92 -0.86 -16.02 -8.75
CA GLY A 92 -2.27 -15.87 -9.13
C GLY A 92 -3.05 -14.86 -8.26
N GLY A 93 -2.36 -14.08 -7.44
CA GLY A 93 -2.95 -12.99 -6.65
C GLY A 93 -3.04 -11.67 -7.40
N ASP A 94 -3.74 -10.72 -6.80
CA ASP A 94 -3.75 -9.31 -7.19
C ASP A 94 -3.09 -8.48 -6.06
N PHE A 95 -2.72 -7.23 -6.34
CA PHE A 95 -2.04 -6.38 -5.36
C PHE A 95 -2.60 -4.96 -5.30
N VAL A 96 -2.35 -4.30 -4.18
CA VAL A 96 -2.46 -2.85 -3.99
C VAL A 96 -1.19 -2.41 -3.27
N LEU A 97 -0.34 -1.63 -3.94
CA LEU A 97 0.93 -1.18 -3.40
C LEU A 97 0.87 0.34 -3.25
N ALA A 98 1.21 0.85 -2.07
CA ALA A 98 1.43 2.28 -1.91
C ALA A 98 2.72 2.68 -2.65
N VAL A 99 2.77 3.89 -3.20
CA VAL A 99 3.94 4.37 -3.95
C VAL A 99 4.42 5.67 -3.33
N GLN A 100 5.72 5.77 -3.06
CA GLN A 100 6.36 6.98 -2.56
C GLN A 100 7.75 7.11 -3.20
N ASP A 101 8.70 7.69 -2.47
CA ASP A 101 10.05 8.06 -2.94
C ASP A 101 10.91 6.86 -3.33
N ASN A 102 10.55 5.65 -2.94
CA ASN A 102 11.27 4.43 -3.34
C ASN A 102 11.03 4.03 -4.80
N GLN A 103 10.02 4.58 -5.47
CA GLN A 103 9.72 4.33 -6.88
C GLN A 103 9.41 5.66 -7.61
N PRO A 104 10.39 6.57 -7.73
CA PRO A 104 10.15 7.95 -8.16
C PRO A 104 9.58 8.05 -9.58
N LYS A 105 10.02 7.16 -10.49
CA LYS A 105 9.47 7.11 -11.86
C LYS A 105 8.00 6.67 -11.90
N LEU A 106 7.62 5.72 -11.04
CA LEU A 106 6.23 5.27 -10.95
C LEU A 106 5.36 6.36 -10.33
N ALA A 107 5.83 6.99 -9.26
CA ALA A 107 5.15 8.11 -8.61
C ALA A 107 4.91 9.26 -9.61
N ALA A 108 5.95 9.68 -10.35
CA ALA A 108 5.83 10.72 -11.36
C ALA A 108 4.85 10.34 -12.49
N ALA A 109 4.86 9.09 -12.95
CA ALA A 109 3.92 8.63 -13.96
C ALA A 109 2.47 8.65 -13.47
N ILE A 110 2.23 8.33 -12.20
CA ILE A 110 0.89 8.39 -11.58
C ILE A 110 0.47 9.86 -11.43
N ALA A 111 1.34 10.71 -10.90
CA ALA A 111 1.09 12.14 -10.72
C ALA A 111 0.70 12.81 -12.05
N ALA A 112 1.41 12.52 -13.14
CA ALA A 112 1.09 13.06 -14.46
C ALA A 112 -0.29 12.62 -14.99
N VAL A 113 -0.81 11.46 -14.59
CA VAL A 113 -2.19 11.05 -14.95
C VAL A 113 -3.21 11.80 -14.10
N VAL A 114 -2.93 11.97 -12.81
CA VAL A 114 -3.79 12.70 -11.87
C VAL A 114 -3.88 14.18 -12.27
N GLU A 115 -2.76 14.83 -12.54
CA GLU A 115 -2.67 16.23 -12.96
C GLU A 115 -3.51 16.49 -14.21
N LYS A 116 -3.28 15.72 -15.29
CA LYS A 116 -4.08 15.81 -16.51
C LYS A 116 -5.57 15.54 -16.30
N HIS A 117 -5.92 14.72 -15.31
CA HIS A 117 -7.33 14.52 -14.96
C HIS A 117 -7.92 15.76 -14.27
N LEU A 118 -7.19 16.37 -13.33
CA LEU A 118 -7.60 17.59 -12.64
C LEU A 118 -7.71 18.80 -13.58
N GLU A 119 -6.83 18.90 -14.58
CA GLU A 119 -6.88 19.91 -15.64
C GLU A 119 -8.03 19.68 -16.64
N GLY A 120 -8.74 18.55 -16.53
CA GLY A 120 -9.84 18.20 -17.42
C GLY A 120 -9.41 17.69 -18.78
N GLU A 121 -8.13 17.34 -18.98
CA GLU A 121 -7.62 16.75 -20.22
C GLU A 121 -7.98 15.27 -20.37
N ARG A 122 -8.43 14.61 -19.28
CA ARG A 122 -8.82 13.20 -19.27
C ARG A 122 -10.29 12.96 -18.91
N LYS A 123 -11.22 13.67 -19.56
CA LYS A 123 -12.68 13.51 -19.31
C LYS A 123 -13.22 12.11 -19.58
N ALA A 124 -12.63 11.38 -20.51
CA ALA A 124 -13.02 10.01 -20.86
C ALA A 124 -12.42 8.94 -19.93
N LEU A 125 -11.55 9.33 -18.98
CA LEU A 125 -10.92 8.37 -18.08
C LEU A 125 -11.95 7.79 -17.13
N ARG A 126 -12.10 6.47 -17.16
CA ARG A 126 -13.00 5.76 -16.25
C ARG A 126 -12.43 5.80 -14.84
N HIS A 127 -13.04 6.61 -13.99
CA HIS A 127 -12.63 6.86 -12.61
C HIS A 127 -13.80 6.66 -11.63
N ARG A 128 -13.47 6.62 -10.34
CA ARG A 128 -14.40 6.60 -9.21
C ARG A 128 -13.85 7.47 -8.10
N ASN A 129 -14.77 8.10 -7.38
CA ASN A 129 -14.47 8.88 -6.19
C ASN A 129 -15.21 8.29 -5.00
N HIS A 130 -14.61 8.38 -3.82
CA HIS A 130 -15.24 8.07 -2.56
C HIS A 130 -14.76 9.04 -1.49
N GLN A 131 -15.64 9.40 -0.56
CA GLN A 131 -15.29 10.28 0.54
C GLN A 131 -15.78 9.66 1.84
N THR A 132 -14.97 9.80 2.89
CA THR A 132 -15.36 9.44 4.25
C THR A 132 -15.05 10.59 5.19
N ASP A 133 -15.90 10.79 6.19
CA ASP A 133 -15.68 11.74 7.28
C ASP A 133 -15.78 10.97 8.59
N THR A 134 -14.76 11.07 9.45
CA THR A 134 -14.70 10.36 10.72
C THR A 134 -14.30 11.32 11.83
N HIS A 135 -15.03 11.26 12.95
CA HIS A 135 -14.74 12.06 14.14
C HIS A 135 -14.27 11.14 15.27
N GLY A 136 -13.17 11.47 15.92
CA GLY A 136 -12.62 10.66 17.02
C GLY A 136 -11.46 11.31 17.74
N HIS A 137 -11.42 11.14 19.08
CA HIS A 137 -10.37 11.70 19.95
C HIS A 137 -10.14 13.22 19.74
N GLY A 138 -11.22 13.98 19.53
CA GLY A 138 -11.17 15.43 19.29
C GLY A 138 -10.73 15.85 17.89
N ARG A 139 -10.44 14.91 16.97
CA ARG A 139 -10.04 15.19 15.59
C ARG A 139 -11.15 14.82 14.61
N ARG A 140 -11.19 15.52 13.48
CA ARG A 140 -12.01 15.20 12.31
C ARG A 140 -11.10 14.82 11.14
N ASP A 141 -11.24 13.60 10.64
CA ASP A 141 -10.53 13.09 9.48
C ASP A 141 -11.47 13.04 8.27
N GLU A 142 -11.23 13.89 7.28
CA GLU A 142 -11.85 13.80 5.95
C GLU A 142 -10.90 13.05 5.02
N ARG A 143 -11.39 12.00 4.36
CA ARG A 143 -10.61 11.24 3.39
C ARG A 143 -11.29 11.26 2.04
N PHE A 144 -10.54 11.62 1.00
CA PHE A 144 -10.97 11.64 -0.39
C PHE A 144 -10.17 10.60 -1.14
N TYR A 145 -10.86 9.71 -1.82
CA TYR A 145 -10.29 8.65 -2.63
C TYR A 145 -10.66 8.90 -4.08
N TRP A 146 -9.66 8.89 -4.94
CA TRP A 146 -9.81 8.88 -6.38
C TRP A 146 -9.14 7.64 -6.94
N GLY A 147 -9.78 6.94 -7.86
CA GLY A 147 -9.20 5.76 -8.50
C GLY A 147 -9.63 5.65 -9.95
N ALA A 148 -8.69 5.36 -10.84
CA ALA A 148 -8.93 5.26 -12.27
C ALA A 148 -8.22 4.06 -12.90
N GLN A 149 -8.77 3.57 -14.00
CA GLN A 149 -8.03 2.59 -14.83
C GLN A 149 -6.79 3.24 -15.42
N VAL A 150 -5.70 2.48 -15.50
CA VAL A 150 -4.47 2.97 -16.14
C VAL A 150 -4.75 3.27 -17.61
N PRO A 151 -4.43 4.46 -18.11
CA PRO A 151 -4.68 4.80 -19.49
C PRO A 151 -3.68 4.09 -20.42
N PRO A 152 -3.99 3.91 -21.73
CA PRO A 152 -3.14 3.17 -22.65
C PRO A 152 -1.71 3.73 -22.78
N ASP A 153 -1.57 5.05 -22.63
CA ASP A 153 -0.35 5.85 -22.74
C ASP A 153 0.43 5.99 -21.42
N PHE A 154 0.10 5.20 -20.40
CA PHE A 154 0.78 5.27 -19.10
C PHE A 154 2.28 4.97 -19.20
N ALA A 155 3.10 5.95 -18.84
CA ALA A 155 4.55 5.92 -19.05
C ALA A 155 5.25 4.72 -18.39
N ALA A 156 4.79 4.28 -17.21
CA ALA A 156 5.41 3.18 -16.48
C ALA A 156 4.92 1.78 -16.91
N LYS A 157 4.04 1.67 -17.92
CA LYS A 157 3.42 0.38 -18.34
C LYS A 157 4.43 -0.69 -18.75
N GLY A 158 5.56 -0.32 -19.36
CA GLY A 158 6.60 -1.28 -19.74
C GLY A 158 7.33 -1.88 -18.54
N GLU A 159 7.59 -1.06 -17.52
CA GLU A 159 8.28 -1.49 -16.29
C GLU A 159 7.32 -2.13 -15.27
N TRP A 160 6.03 -1.80 -15.35
CA TRP A 160 4.95 -2.23 -14.47
C TRP A 160 3.75 -2.78 -15.25
N PRO A 161 3.91 -3.90 -15.98
CA PRO A 161 2.88 -4.41 -16.90
C PRO A 161 1.62 -4.93 -16.20
N TRP A 162 1.67 -5.15 -14.88
CA TRP A 162 0.57 -5.71 -14.10
C TRP A 162 -0.39 -4.66 -13.53
N ILE A 163 -0.06 -3.37 -13.60
CA ILE A 163 -0.90 -2.31 -13.03
C ILE A 163 -2.14 -2.12 -13.93
N LYS A 164 -3.32 -2.32 -13.35
CA LYS A 164 -4.62 -2.17 -14.01
C LYS A 164 -5.33 -0.86 -13.65
N ALA A 165 -5.03 -0.33 -12.47
CA ALA A 165 -5.62 0.90 -11.94
C ALA A 165 -4.59 1.63 -11.07
N ILE A 166 -4.76 2.95 -10.97
CA ILE A 166 -4.02 3.85 -10.08
C ILE A 166 -5.02 4.65 -9.27
N GLY A 167 -4.59 5.21 -8.15
CA GLY A 167 -5.44 6.05 -7.33
C GLY A 167 -4.65 6.90 -6.37
N THR A 168 -5.35 7.84 -5.76
CA THR A 168 -4.83 8.75 -4.74
C THR A 168 -5.81 8.78 -3.57
N ALA A 169 -5.26 8.83 -2.37
CA ALA A 169 -5.98 9.04 -1.14
C ALA A 169 -5.45 10.31 -0.46
N VAL A 170 -6.33 11.31 -0.32
CA VAL A 170 -6.03 12.54 0.41
C VAL A 170 -6.73 12.47 1.75
N ARG A 171 -6.00 12.68 2.84
CA ARG A 171 -6.57 12.85 4.17
C ARG A 171 -6.33 14.27 4.65
N ILE A 172 -7.38 14.94 5.10
CA ILE A 172 -7.32 16.22 5.80
C ILE A 172 -7.73 15.96 7.24
N THR A 173 -6.85 16.28 8.19
CA THR A 173 -7.10 16.15 9.63
C THR A 173 -7.31 17.54 10.22
N THR A 174 -8.47 17.81 10.80
CA THR A 174 -8.71 19.00 11.63
C THR A 174 -8.52 18.65 13.10
N HIS A 175 -7.64 19.38 13.78
CA HIS A 175 -7.31 19.21 15.20
C HIS A 175 -8.23 20.07 16.10
N PRO A 176 -8.29 19.80 17.42
CA PRO A 176 -9.16 20.55 18.35
C PRO A 176 -8.91 22.06 18.39
N ASP A 177 -7.66 22.48 18.11
CA ASP A 177 -7.25 23.89 18.06
C ASP A 177 -7.59 24.59 16.73
N GLY A 178 -8.25 23.88 15.81
CA GLY A 178 -8.62 24.36 14.49
C GLY A 178 -7.51 24.24 13.44
N THR A 179 -6.31 23.77 13.80
CA THR A 179 -5.24 23.54 12.83
C THR A 179 -5.58 22.37 11.91
N GLN A 180 -5.06 22.44 10.67
CA GLN A 180 -5.23 21.37 9.68
C GLN A 180 -3.89 20.80 9.24
N THR A 181 -3.86 19.49 9.04
CA THR A 181 -2.74 18.77 8.42
C THR A 181 -3.27 17.86 7.33
N ASP A 182 -2.63 17.84 6.17
CA ASP A 182 -2.97 16.95 5.07
C ASP A 182 -1.92 15.84 4.84
N GLU A 183 -2.36 14.75 4.23
CA GLU A 183 -1.52 13.65 3.78
C GLU A 183 -2.04 13.12 2.44
N VAL A 184 -1.17 12.99 1.45
CA VAL A 184 -1.47 12.40 0.15
C VAL A 184 -0.73 11.07 0.00
N ARG A 185 -1.45 10.04 -0.43
CA ARG A 185 -0.92 8.69 -0.71
C ARG A 185 -1.40 8.16 -2.05
#